data_AF-A0A6I1ZV44-F1
#
_entry.id   AF-A0A6I1ZV44-F1
#
_cell.length_a   1.000
_cell.length_b   1.000
_cell.length_c   1.000
_cell.angle_alpha   90.00
_cell.angle_beta   90.00
_cell.angle_gamma   90.00
#
_symmetry.space_group_name_H-M   'P 1'
#
loop_
_entity.id
_entity.type
_entity.pdbx_description
1 polymer ?
#
loop_
_entity_poly.entity_id
_entity_poly.type
_entity_poly.pdbx_seq_one_letter_code
_entity_poly.pdbx_strand_id
1 'polypeptide(L)' 'MVVAIAAAHRTEGFAACQYAIDQFKQEMPTSKKETYLDGSVWVEE' A
#
# COMPACT_ATOMS: atom_id res chain seq x y z
N MET A 1 -0.52 3.09 -6.62
CA MET A 1 -0.96 4.12 -5.64
C MET A 1 0.20 5.07 -5.40
N VAL A 2 -0.07 6.36 -5.28
CA VAL A 2 0.94 7.36 -4.87
C VAL A 2 0.37 8.13 -3.69
N VAL A 3 1.17 8.27 -2.63
CA VAL A 3 0.83 9.04 -1.42
C VAL A 3 1.97 10.01 -1.17
N ALA A 4 1.66 11.31 -1.06
CA ALA A 4 2.63 12.37 -0.79
C ALA A 4 2.20 13.17 0.45
N ILE A 5 3.10 13.30 1.42
CA ILE A 5 2.81 13.92 2.72
C ILE A 5 3.92 14.90 3.05
N ALA A 6 3.54 16.08 3.52
CA ALA A 6 4.45 17.08 4.07
C ALA A 6 4.13 17.29 5.56
N ALA A 7 5.15 17.32 6.40
CA ALA A 7 5.04 17.58 7.83
C ALA A 7 6.26 18.39 8.30
N ALA A 8 6.08 19.18 9.37
CA ALA A 8 7.17 19.96 9.96
C ALA A 8 8.30 19.06 10.49
N HIS A 9 7.94 17.88 11.00
CA HIS A 9 8.87 16.90 11.53
C HIS A 9 8.63 15.51 10.92
N ARG A 10 9.71 14.78 10.66
CA ARG A 10 9.67 13.48 9.98
C ARG A 10 8.78 12.45 10.68
N THR A 11 8.70 12.49 12.02
CA THR A 11 7.92 11.53 12.80
C THR A 11 6.44 11.60 12.46
N GLU A 12 5.89 12.81 12.35
CA GLU A 12 4.48 13.02 11.99
C GLU A 12 4.23 12.59 10.55
N GLY A 13 5.15 12.92 9.63
CA GLY A 13 5.04 12.52 8.23
C GLY A 13 5.02 11.00 8.04
N PHE A 14 5.89 10.27 8.76
CA PHE A 14 5.90 8.80 8.70
C PHE A 14 4.64 8.20 9.33
N ALA A 15 4.18 8.71 10.47
CA ALA A 15 2.96 8.24 11.12
C ALA A 15 1.74 8.42 10.19
N ALA A 16 1.61 9.59 9.54
CA ALA A 16 0.54 9.86 8.60
C ALA A 16 0.61 8.98 7.35
N CYS A 17 1.83 8.70 6.84
CA CYS A 17 2.02 7.82 5.68
C CYS A 17 1.58 6.39 5.97
N GLN A 18 1.99 5.86 7.14
CA GLN A 18 1.59 4.54 7.59
C GLN A 18 0.07 4.44 7.72
N TYR A 19 -0.54 5.40 8.42
CA TYR A 19 -2.00 5.45 8.60
C TYR A 19 -2.75 5.45 7.26
N ALA A 20 -2.33 6.29 6.31
CA ALA A 20 -2.98 6.39 5.00
C ALA A 20 -2.95 5.06 4.22
N ILE A 21 -1.82 4.34 4.26
CA ILE A 21 -1.67 3.04 3.59
C ILE A 21 -2.54 1.97 4.28
N ASP A 22 -2.55 1.95 5.61
CA ASP A 22 -3.32 0.96 6.37
C ASP A 22 -4.82 1.13 6.15
N GLN A 23 -5.33 2.36 6.19
CA GLN A 23 -6.73 2.64 5.89
C GLN A 23 -7.08 2.28 4.45
N PHE A 24 -6.24 2.62 3.48
CA PHE A 24 -6.46 2.24 2.09
C PHE A 24 -6.58 0.71 1.92
N LYS A 25 -5.66 -0.07 2.50
CA LYS A 25 -5.70 -1.53 2.42
C LYS A 25 -6.94 -2.13 3.11
N GLN A 26 -7.38 -1.53 4.23
CA GLN A 26 -8.56 -1.99 4.97
C GLN A 26 -9.86 -1.73 4.21
N GLU A 27 -10.03 -0.51 3.70
CA GLU A 27 -11.27 -0.12 3.01
C GLU A 27 -11.34 -0.67 1.58
N MET A 28 -10.18 -0.83 0.93
CA MET A 28 -10.10 -1.27 -0.46
C MET A 28 -9.10 -2.43 -0.61
N PRO A 29 -9.51 -3.67 -0.28
CA PRO A 29 -8.65 -4.84 -0.46
C PRO A 29 -8.27 -5.02 -1.93
N THR A 30 -6.98 -4.90 -2.24
CA THR A 30 -6.45 -5.05 -3.59
C THR A 30 -5.89 -6.46 -3.80
N SER A 31 -6.38 -7.18 -4.81
CA SER A 31 -5.80 -8.45 -5.25
C SER A 31 -4.59 -8.22 -6.16
N LYS A 32 -3.47 -8.91 -5.91
CA LYS A 32 -2.27 -8.88 -6.78
C LYS A 32 -2.23 -10.14 -7.65
N LYS A 33 -2.07 -9.96 -8.97
CA LYS A 33 -1.73 -11.06 -9.89
C LYS A 33 -0.25 -11.03 -10.20
N GLU A 34 0.44 -12.11 -9.92
CA GLU A 34 1.84 -12.29 -10.29
C GLU A 34 1.91 -13.12 -11.58
N THR A 35 2.66 -12.61 -12.56
CA THR A 35 2.82 -13.26 -13.86
C THR A 35 4.27 -13.73 -13.98
N TYR A 36 4.42 -15.03 -14.22
CA TYR A 36 5.68 -15.75 -14.37
C TYR A 36 5.78 -16.37 -15.77
N LEU A 37 6.96 -16.91 -16.12
CA LEU A 37 7.17 -17.53 -17.42
C LEU A 37 6.35 -18.82 -17.63
N ASP A 38 5.99 -19.49 -16.54
CA ASP A 38 5.26 -20.76 -16.50
C ASP A 38 3.76 -20.61 -16.19
N GLY A 39 3.29 -19.40 -15.90
CA GLY A 39 1.89 -19.14 -15.61
C GLY A 39 1.64 -17.87 -14.81
N SER A 40 0.43 -17.70 -14.30
CA SER A 40 0.10 -16.60 -13.40
C SER A 40 -0.68 -17.09 -12.20
N VAL A 41 -0.37 -16.55 -11.04
CA VAL A 41 -1.04 -16.86 -9.78
C VAL A 41 -1.63 -15.60 -9.17
N TRP A 42 -2.80 -15.74 -8.55
CA TRP A 42 -3.36 -14.69 -7.72
C TRP A 42 -2.80 -14.87 -6.31
N VAL A 43 -2.27 -13.78 -5.75
CA VAL A 43 -1.79 -13.75 -4.37
C VAL A 43 -2.92 -13.22 -3.51
N GLU A 44 -3.35 -14.04 -2.55
CA GLU A 44 -4.23 -13.63 -1.45
C GLU A 44 -3.30 -13.24 -0.29
N GLU A 45 -3.27 -11.94 0.06
CA GLU A 45 -2.54 -11.38 1.20
C GLU A 45 -3.50 -11.19 2.38
#